data_AF-A0A834I8L9-F1
#
_entry.id   AF-A0A834I8L9-F1
#
_cell.length_a   1.000
_cell.length_b   1.000
_cell.length_c   1.000
_cell.angle_alpha   90.00
_cell.angle_beta   90.00
_cell.angle_gamma   90.00
#
_symmetry.space_group_name_H-M   'P 1'
#
loop_
_entity.id
_entity.type
_entity.pdbx_description
1 polymer ?
#
loop_
_entity_poly.entity_id
_entity_poly.type
_entity_poly.pdbx_seq_one_letter_code
_entity_poly.pdbx_strand_id
1 'polypeptide(L)' 'MSTEDDERNILKISTECVHHIIHEYLGMRKLCVRWVPHELTFGQKRRRIDDSEQCLKVIKRKKIKFLPRYVTTDDTWRME' A
#
# COMPACT_ATOMS: atom_id res chain seq x y z
N MET A 1 2.69 -20.11 0.72
CA MET A 1 1.44 -20.86 0.86
C MET A 1 0.32 -19.96 0.37
N SER A 2 -0.45 -20.37 -0.63
CA SER A 2 -1.50 -19.54 -1.23
C SER A 2 -2.68 -19.44 -0.28
N THR A 3 -3.36 -18.29 -0.21
CA THR A 3 -4.59 -18.11 0.57
C THR A 3 -5.67 -19.14 0.21
N GLU A 4 -5.77 -19.53 -1.07
CA GLU A 4 -6.70 -20.56 -1.55
C GLU A 4 -6.37 -21.95 -0.96
N ASP A 5 -5.09 -22.25 -0.68
CA ASP A 5 -4.68 -23.51 -0.03
C ASP A 5 -5.07 -23.54 1.45
N ASP A 6 -5.01 -22.40 2.13
CA ASP A 6 -5.43 -22.26 3.52
C ASP A 6 -6.96 -22.37 3.63
N GLU A 7 -7.71 -21.71 2.74
CA GLU A 7 -9.17 -21.83 2.65
C GLU A 7 -9.63 -23.25 2.31
N ARG A 8 -8.95 -23.91 1.37
CA ARG A 8 -9.16 -25.33 1.10
C ARG A 8 -9.02 -26.18 2.36
N ASN A 9 -7.95 -25.96 3.13
CA ASN A 9 -7.67 -26.74 4.34
C ASN A 9 -8.73 -26.51 5.43
N ILE A 10 -9.27 -25.29 5.55
CA ILE A 10 -10.34 -24.94 6.49
C ILE A 10 -11.68 -25.55 6.06
N LEU A 11 -12.03 -25.40 4.78
CA LEU A 11 -13.33 -25.79 4.22
C LEU A 11 -13.39 -27.27 3.82
N LYS A 12 -12.25 -27.96 3.74
CA LYS A 12 -12.10 -29.37 3.33
C LYS A 12 -12.74 -29.70 1.97
N ILE A 13 -12.71 -28.76 1.04
CA ILE A 13 -13.18 -28.92 -0.34
C ILE A 13 -12.00 -29.01 -1.31
N SER A 14 -12.23 -29.31 -2.59
CA SER A 14 -11.14 -29.32 -3.58
C SER A 14 -10.67 -27.90 -3.91
N THR A 15 -9.41 -27.77 -4.36
CA THR A 15 -8.87 -26.48 -4.81
C THR A 15 -9.69 -25.90 -5.97
N GLU A 16 -10.22 -26.72 -6.88
CA GLU A 16 -11.05 -26.20 -7.99
C GLU A 16 -12.37 -25.62 -7.48
N CYS A 17 -12.98 -26.22 -6.45
CA CYS A 17 -14.19 -25.65 -5.85
C CYS A 17 -13.92 -24.31 -5.19
N VAL A 18 -12.82 -24.19 -4.42
CA VAL A 18 -12.39 -22.91 -3.82
C VAL A 18 -12.19 -21.86 -4.92
N HIS A 19 -11.45 -22.21 -5.97
CA HIS A 19 -11.18 -21.33 -7.10
C HIS A 19 -12.47 -20.87 -7.78
N HIS A 20 -13.39 -21.80 -8.07
CA HIS A 20 -14.67 -21.48 -8.69
C HIS A 20 -15.52 -20.54 -7.83
N ILE A 21 -15.59 -20.77 -6.52
CA ILE A 21 -16.35 -19.91 -5.61
C ILE A 21 -15.75 -18.50 -5.55
N ILE A 22 -14.43 -18.39 -5.39
CA ILE A 22 -13.73 -17.10 -5.27
C ILE A 22 -13.85 -16.29 -6.57
N HIS A 23 -13.54 -16.90 -7.72
CA HIS A 23 -13.42 -16.17 -8.98
C HIS A 23 -14.78 -16.02 -9.69
N GLU A 24 -15.63 -17.06 -9.72
CA GLU A 24 -16.89 -17.05 -10.49
C GLU A 24 -18.09 -16.61 -9.64
N TYR A 25 -18.23 -17.09 -8.40
CA TYR A 25 -19.40 -16.77 -7.57
C TYR A 25 -19.23 -15.45 -6.81
N LEU A 26 -18.04 -15.21 -6.25
CA LEU A 26 -17.73 -14.00 -5.48
C LEU A 26 -17.09 -12.89 -6.34
N GLY A 27 -16.65 -13.21 -7.57
CA GLY A 27 -16.05 -12.22 -8.49
C GLY A 27 -14.73 -11.63 -7.99
N MET A 28 -14.05 -12.32 -7.07
CA MET A 28 -12.81 -11.85 -6.47
C MET A 28 -11.64 -12.15 -7.41
N ARG A 29 -10.63 -11.29 -7.39
CA ARG A 29 -9.39 -11.50 -8.17
C ARG A 29 -8.19 -11.37 -7.26
N LYS A 30 -7.16 -12.18 -7.53
CA LYS A 30 -5.90 -12.11 -6.82
C LYS A 30 -5.20 -10.79 -7.18
N LEU A 31 -5.14 -9.86 -6.24
CA LEU A 31 -4.36 -8.63 -6.41
C LEU A 31 -2.90 -8.93 -6.05
N CYS A 32 -1.98 -8.49 -6.91
CA CYS A 32 -0.56 -8.45 -6.53
C CYS A 32 -0.41 -7.44 -5.39
N VAL A 33 0.09 -7.91 -4.25
CA VAL A 33 0.46 -7.03 -3.14
C VAL A 33 1.65 -6.18 -3.56
N ARG A 34 1.50 -4.86 -3.50
CA ARG A 34 2.62 -3.92 -3.69
C ARG A 34 3.51 -4.01 -2.45
N TRP A 35 4.82 -4.17 -2.65
CA TRP A 35 5.76 -4.19 -1.54
C TRP A 35 5.75 -2.83 -0.82
N VAL A 36 5.56 -2.85 0.50
CA VAL A 36 5.59 -1.66 1.35
C VAL A 36 6.80 -1.79 2.28
N PRO A 37 7.74 -0.83 2.28
CA PRO A 37 8.99 -0.95 3.04
C PRO A 37 8.82 -1.05 4.56
N HIS A 38 7.70 -0.55 5.09
CA HIS A 38 7.46 -0.54 6.53
C HIS A 38 5.98 -0.66 6.85
N GLU A 39 5.67 -1.46 7.86
CA GLU A 39 4.35 -1.47 8.48
C GLU A 39 4.27 -0.29 9.47
N LEU A 40 3.49 0.72 9.11
CA LEU A 40 3.35 1.91 9.93
C LEU A 40 2.37 1.67 11.10
N THR A 41 2.76 2.12 12.28
CA THR A 41 1.87 2.20 13.44
C THR A 41 0.76 3.22 13.21
N PHE A 42 -0.33 3.12 13.99
CA PHE A 42 -1.43 4.08 13.91
C PHE A 42 -0.96 5.53 14.13
N GLY A 43 -0.06 5.76 15.09
CA GLY A 43 0.52 7.08 15.36
C GLY A 43 1.36 7.62 14.19
N GLN A 44 2.15 6.77 13.53
CA GLN A 44 2.93 7.15 12.34
C GLN A 44 2.02 7.51 11.16
N LYS A 45 0.92 6.76 10.96
CA LYS A 45 -0.08 7.07 9.93
C LYS A 45 -0.73 8.43 10.19
N ARG A 46 -1.13 8.70 11.44
CA ARG A 46 -1.72 9.99 11.83
C ARG A 46 -0.74 11.13 11.55
N ARG A 47 0.51 11.01 12.00
CA ARG A 47 1.54 12.03 11.78
C ARG A 47 1.78 12.32 10.30
N ARG A 48 1.86 11.28 9.45
CA ARG A 48 1.96 11.47 7.99
C ARG A 48 0.79 12.26 7.40
N ILE A 49 -0.44 12.03 7.88
CA ILE A 49 -1.62 12.78 7.42
C ILE A 49 -1.47 14.25 7.82
N ASP A 50 -1.18 14.51 9.10
CA ASP A 50 -1.06 15.86 9.64
C ASP A 50 0.06 16.66 8.91
N ASP A 51 1.22 16.05 8.72
CA ASP A 51 2.35 16.63 7.99
C ASP A 51 1.96 16.94 6.53
N SER A 52 1.28 16.01 5.86
CA SER A 52 0.84 16.17 4.47
C SER A 52 -0.19 17.30 4.32
N GLU A 53 -1.13 17.41 5.26
CA GLU A 53 -2.11 18.50 5.28
C GLU A 53 -1.44 19.86 5.48
N GLN A 54 -0.44 19.93 6.37
CA GLN A 54 0.34 21.14 6.58
C GLN A 54 1.11 21.53 5.31
N CYS A 55 1.81 20.58 4.69
CA CYS A 55 2.49 20.78 3.41
C CYS A 55 1.53 21.28 2.33
N LEU A 56 0.34 20.67 2.20
CA LEU A 56 -0.67 21.07 1.23
C LEU A 56 -1.16 22.50 1.45
N LYS A 57 -1.38 22.92 2.70
CA LYS A 57 -1.74 24.31 3.04
C LYS A 57 -0.66 25.29 2.59
N VAL A 58 0.62 24.95 2.81
CA VAL A 58 1.76 25.77 2.36
C VAL A 58 1.81 25.86 0.84
N ILE A 59 1.63 24.72 0.14
CA ILE A 59 1.63 24.66 -1.32
C ILE A 59 0.53 25.54 -1.92
N LYS A 60 -0.70 25.42 -1.39
CA LYS A 60 -1.85 26.22 -1.85
C LYS A 60 -1.65 27.71 -1.62
N ARG A 61 -1.08 28.11 -0.47
CA ARG A 61 -0.82 29.52 -0.14
C ARG A 61 0.28 30.15 -0.99
N LYS A 62 1.41 29.44 -1.18
CA LYS A 62 2.60 29.99 -1.86
C LYS A 62 2.56 29.90 -3.39
N LYS A 63 1.51 29.30 -3.98
CA LYS A 63 1.37 28.92 -5.41
C LYS A 63 2.51 27.99 -5.89
N ILE A 64 2.25 27.16 -6.89
CA ILE A 64 3.20 26.16 -7.44
C ILE A 64 4.62 26.70 -7.74
N LYS A 65 4.76 28.03 -7.94
CA LYS A 65 6.04 28.72 -8.16
C LYS A 65 7.08 28.56 -7.04
N PHE A 66 6.71 28.09 -5.84
CA PHE A 66 7.69 27.83 -4.78
C PHE A 66 8.39 26.46 -4.89
N LEU A 67 7.77 25.47 -5.55
CA LEU A 67 8.30 24.10 -5.66
C LEU A 67 9.69 24.04 -6.32
N PRO A 68 10.02 24.84 -7.36
CA PRO A 68 11.36 24.85 -7.95
C PRO A 68 12.48 25.28 -6.99
N ARG A 69 12.15 25.91 -5.85
CA ARG A 69 13.11 26.30 -4.81
C ARG A 69 13.16 25.30 -3.66
N TYR A 70 12.29 24.29 -3.66
CA TYR A 70 12.22 23.30 -2.60
C TYR A 70 13.26 22.21 -2.89
N VAL A 71 14.40 22.27 -2.18
CA VAL A 71 15.48 21.29 -2.31
C VAL A 71 15.29 20.23 -1.23
N THR A 72 15.22 18.96 -1.66
CA THR A 72 15.27 17.79 -0.77
C THR A 72 16.57 17.06 -1.01
N THR A 73 17.21 16.60 0.07
CA THR A 73 18.35 15.69 0.01
C THR A 73 17.95 14.37 0.65
N ASP A 74 18.35 13.27 0.02
CA ASP A 74 18.24 11.92 0.56
C ASP A 74 19.59 11.24 0.30
N ASP A 75 20.12 10.58 1.33
CA ASP A 75 21.40 9.90 1.26
C ASP A 75 21.15 8.45 0.88
N THR A 76 21.16 8.16 -0.43
CA THR A 76 21.11 6.78 -0.92
C THR A 76 22.52 6.18 -0.90
N TRP A 77 22.78 5.24 0.01
CA TRP A 77 24.03 4.48 0.03
C TRP A 77 24.18 3.68 -1.27
N ARG A 78 25.22 3.98 -2.07
CA ARG A 78 25.65 3.11 -3.17
C ARG A 78 26.64 2.10 -2.61
N MET A 79 26.27 0.82 -2.67
CA MET A 79 27.21 -0.27 -2.49
C MET A 79 27.93 -0.45 -3.82
N GLU A 80 29.24 -0.18 -3.87
CA GLU A 80 30.14 -0.60 -4.96
C GLU A 80 30.58 -2.05 -4.78
#